data_AF-A0A9X7T8Z3-F1
#
_entry.id   AF-A0A9X7T8Z3-F1
#
_cell.length_a   1.000
_cell.length_b   1.000
_cell.length_c   1.000
_cell.angle_alpha   90.00
_cell.angle_beta   90.00
_cell.angle_gamma   90.00
#
_symmetry.space_group_name_H-M   'P 1'
#
loop_
_entity.id
_entity.type
_entity.pdbx_description
1 polymer ?
#
loop_
_entity_poly.entity_id
_entity_poly.type
_entity_poly.pdbx_seq_one_letter_code
_entity_poly.pdbx_strand_id
1 'polypeptide(L)' 'MEWPIKNIWIDKEIAFVEWYFKCNYKSRISEFDGVSIIKFDEANKIISVKEFQSDSRHVYPYENKTSALV' A
#
# COMPACT_ATOMS: atom_id res chain seq x y z
N MET A 1 11.87 0.88 -11.81
CA MET A 1 11.28 1.10 -10.48
C MET A 1 9.77 1.14 -10.69
N GLU A 2 9.03 0.39 -9.90
CA GLU A 2 7.57 0.36 -9.94
C GLU A 2 7.08 0.80 -8.56
N TRP A 3 6.17 1.77 -8.54
CA TRP A 3 5.53 2.22 -7.31
C TRP A 3 4.06 2.58 -7.54
N PRO A 4 3.22 1.61 -7.98
CA PRO A 4 1.80 1.88 -8.20
C PRO A 4 1.07 2.07 -6.87
N ILE A 5 0.17 3.05 -6.83
CA ILE A 5 -0.85 3.16 -5.80
C ILE A 5 -1.94 2.13 -6.09
N LYS A 6 -2.29 1.31 -5.11
CA LYS A 6 -3.35 0.30 -5.21
C LYS A 6 -4.70 0.91 -4.88
N ASN A 7 -4.78 1.56 -3.71
CA ASN A 7 -6.00 2.16 -3.20
C ASN A 7 -5.68 3.45 -2.43
N ILE A 8 -6.65 4.36 -2.42
CA ILE A 8 -6.64 5.56 -1.59
C ILE A 8 -7.99 5.67 -0.90
N TRP A 9 -7.99 5.80 0.42
CA TRP A 9 -9.16 6.19 1.20
C TRP A 9 -8.86 7.48 1.94
N ILE A 10 -9.81 8.41 1.89
CA ILE A 10 -9.68 9.70 2.56
C ILE A 10 -10.85 9.82 3.54
N ASP A 11 -10.53 10.02 4.80
CA ASP A 11 -11.48 10.40 5.85
C ASP A 11 -11.01 11.70 6.50
N LYS A 12 -11.73 12.79 6.21
CA LYS A 12 -11.39 14.16 6.65
C LYS A 12 -9.95 14.54 6.24
N GLU A 13 -9.10 14.77 7.23
CA GLU A 13 -7.69 15.17 7.08
C GLU A 13 -6.74 13.97 6.99
N ILE A 14 -7.24 12.73 6.95
CA ILE A 14 -6.41 11.52 6.96
C ILE A 14 -6.60 10.75 5.66
N ALA A 15 -5.50 10.46 4.97
CA ALA A 15 -5.48 9.52 3.85
C ALA A 15 -4.80 8.21 4.26
N PHE A 16 -5.43 7.09 3.90
CA PHE A 16 -4.84 5.76 3.94
C PHE A 16 -4.52 5.38 2.49
N VAL A 17 -3.24 5.16 2.21
CA VAL A 17 -2.76 4.89 0.85
C VAL A 17 -2.07 3.54 0.83
N GLU A 18 -2.66 2.59 0.12
CA GLU A 18 -2.01 1.31 -0.18
C GLU A 18 -1.18 1.43 -1.45
N TRP A 19 0.02 0.88 -1.44
CA TRP A 19 0.92 0.88 -2.58
C TRP A 19 1.78 -0.37 -2.61
N TYR A 20 2.27 -0.71 -3.80
CA TYR A 20 3.31 -1.71 -4.01
C TYR A 20 4.60 -1.01 -4.38
N PHE A 21 5.74 -1.49 -3.91
CA PHE A 21 7.04 -1.00 -4.33
C PHE A 21 7.89 -2.14 -4.88
N LYS A 22 8.57 -1.89 -6.01
CA LYS A 22 9.57 -2.78 -6.58
C LYS A 22 10.72 -2.00 -7.18
N CYS A 23 11.94 -2.38 -6.81
CA CYS A 23 13.15 -1.79 -7.37
C CYS A 23 14.23 -2.86 -7.57
N ASN A 24 14.95 -2.76 -8.69
CA ASN A 24 16.20 -3.48 -8.88
C ASN A 24 17.33 -2.52 -8.55
N TYR A 25 18.00 -2.75 -7.42
CA TYR A 25 19.16 -1.98 -6.99
C TYR A 25 20.38 -2.89 -6.92
N LYS A 26 21.41 -2.60 -7.72
CA LYS A 26 22.66 -3.39 -7.81
C LYS A 26 22.40 -4.90 -8.03
N SER A 27 21.54 -5.22 -8.99
CA SER A 27 21.13 -6.60 -9.33
C SER A 27 20.39 -7.34 -8.21
N ARG A 28 19.91 -6.64 -7.19
CA ARG A 28 19.04 -7.17 -6.14
C ARG A 28 17.64 -6.58 -6.31
N ILE A 29 16.66 -7.45 -6.55
CA ILE A 29 15.26 -7.07 -6.58
C ILE A 29 14.76 -7.01 -5.13
N SER A 30 14.23 -5.85 -4.75
CA SER A 30 13.48 -5.64 -3.53
C SER A 30 12.05 -5.32 -3.91
N GLU A 31 11.11 -6.05 -3.31
CA GLU A 31 9.68 -5.80 -3.46
C GLU A 31 8.95 -5.98 -2.14
N PHE A 32 7.94 -5.15 -1.92
CA PHE A 32 7.11 -5.18 -0.73
C PHE A 32 5.85 -4.35 -0.97
N ASP A 33 4.84 -4.60 -0.15
CA ASP A 33 3.67 -3.74 -0.07
C ASP A 33 3.79 -2.78 1.09
N GLY A 34 3.04 -1.68 1.00
CA GLY A 34 2.99 -0.72 2.07
C GLY A 34 1.66 -0.01 2.20
N VAL A 35 1.45 0.54 3.39
CA VAL A 35 0.37 1.47 3.70
C VAL A 35 0.97 2.72 4.29
N SER A 36 0.61 3.87 3.73
CA SER A 36 0.91 5.18 4.32
C SER A 36 -0.36 5.76 4.93
N ILE A 37 -0.28 6.17 6.20
CA ILE A 37 -1.30 6.99 6.87
C ILE A 37 -0.78 8.42 6.86
N ILE A 38 -1.44 9.29 6.11
CA ILE A 38 -1.02 10.67 5.87
C ILE A 38 -2.02 11.59 6.54
N LYS A 39 -1.55 12.52 7.39
CA LYS A 39 -2.36 13.58 7.96
C LYS A 39 -2.09 14.90 7.24
N PHE A 40 -3.14 15.61 6.89
CA PHE A 40 -3.13 16.94 6.30
C PHE A 40 -3.55 17.99 7.33
N ASP A 41 -3.13 19.23 7.14
CA ASP A 41 -3.70 20.39 7.83
C ASP A 41 -4.86 21.00 7.02
N GLU A 42 -5.48 22.05 7.56
CA GLU A 42 -6.57 22.80 6.92
C GLU A 42 -6.16 23.46 5.59
N ALA A 43 -4.86 23.65 5.35
CA ALA A 43 -4.29 24.17 4.10
C ALA A 43 -3.91 23.04 3.11
N ASN A 44 -4.35 21.80 3.38
CA ASN A 44 -4.04 20.59 2.62
C ASN A 44 -2.53 20.29 2.52
N LYS A 45 -1.73 20.73 3.50
CA LYS A 45 -0.32 20.37 3.61
C LYS A 45 -0.16 19.10 4.42
N ILE A 46 0.72 18.21 3.97
CA ILE A 46 1.10 17.03 4.73
C ILE A 46 1.82 17.47 5.99
N ILE A 47 1.27 17.12 7.15
CA ILE A 47 1.87 17.39 8.47
C ILE A 47 2.36 16.12 9.15
N SER A 48 1.95 14.94 8.67
CA SER A 48 2.45 13.65 9.16
C SER A 48 2.33 12.58 8.09
N VAL A 49 3.32 11.70 8.02
CA VAL A 49 3.29 10.45 7.26
C VAL A 49 3.77 9.33 8.17
N LYS A 50 2.99 8.26 8.29
CA LYS A 50 3.40 7.02 8.94
C LYS A 50 3.31 5.89 7.94
N GLU A 51 4.41 5.17 7.76
CA GLU A 51 4.50 4.12 6.76
C GLU A 51 4.67 2.75 7.42
N PHE A 52 3.92 1.78 6.92
CA PHE A 52 4.01 0.38 7.32
C PHE A 52 4.33 -0.44 6.08
N GLN A 53 5.31 -1.32 6.21
CA GLN A 53 5.72 -2.24 5.16
C GLN A 53 5.29 -3.67 5.51
N SER A 54 4.87 -4.42 4.51
CA SER A 54 4.60 -5.86 4.58
C SER A 54 5.34 -6.62 3.49
N ASP A 55 5.57 -7.92 3.69
CA ASP A 55 5.95 -8.82 2.58
C ASP A 55 4.91 -8.70 1.46
N SER A 56 5.34 -8.78 0.20
CA SER A 56 4.45 -8.69 -0.96
C SER A 56 3.62 -9.96 -1.17
N ARG A 57 3.97 -11.07 -0.50
CA ARG A 57 3.21 -12.31 -0.48
C ARG A 57 2.22 -12.28 0.68
N HIS A 58 0.96 -12.19 0.33
CA HIS A 58 -0.14 -12.20 1.31
C HIS A 58 -0.81 -13.55 1.39
N VAL A 59 -1.20 -13.92 2.60
CA VAL A 59 -2.18 -14.98 2.84
C VAL A 59 -3.45 -14.28 3.32
N TYR A 60 -4.52 -14.38 2.54
CA TYR A 60 -5.82 -13.82 2.89
C TYR A 60 -6.70 -14.94 3.48
N PRO A 61 -6.84 -15.04 4.81
CA PRO A 61 -7.49 -16.20 5.44
C PRO A 61 -8.97 -16.37 5.05
N TYR A 62 -9.59 -15.30 4.54
CA TYR A 62 -11.00 -15.24 4.17
C TYR A 62 -11.22 -15.05 2.66
N GLU A 63 -10.17 -15.17 1.84
CA GLU A 63 -10.33 -15.15 0.39
C GLU A 63 -10.90 -16.50 -0.06
N ASN A 64 -12.21 -16.54 -0.29
CA ASN A 64 -12.90 -17.74 -0.74
C ASN A 64 -12.41 -18.14 -2.13
N LYS A 65 -11.75 -19.31 -2.24
CA LYS A 65 -11.58 -20.00 -3.52
C LYS A 65 -12.91 -20.58 -3.99
N THR A 66 -13.87 -19.74 -4.38
CA THR A 66 -15.14 -20.19 -4.97
C THR A 66 -15.13 -19.95 -6.47
N SER A 67 -14.51 -20.88 -7.21
CA SER A 67 -14.88 -21.27 -8.58
C SER A 67 -13.99 -22.41 -9.06
N ALA A 68 -14.43 -23.64 -8.81
CA ALA A 68 -14.04 -24.82 -9.58
C ALA A 68 -15.18 -25.85 -9.48
N LEU A 69 -16.38 -25.46 -9.93
CA LEU A 69 -17.50 -26.32 -10.27
C LEU A 69 -18.42 -25.54 -11.22
N VAL A 70 -18.01 -25.41 -12.49
CA VAL A 70 -18.86 -25.49 -13.70
C VAL A 70 -18.00 -26.05 -14.82
#